data_AF-A0A7K0C6B4-F1
#
_entry.id   AF-A0A7K0C6B4-F1
#
_cell.length_a   1.000
_cell.length_b   1.000
_cell.length_c   1.000
_cell.angle_alpha   90.00
_cell.angle_beta   90.00
_cell.angle_gamma   90.00
#
_symmetry.space_group_name_H-M   'P 1'
#
loop_
_entity.id
_entity.type
_entity.pdbx_description
1 polymer ?
#
loop_
_entity_poly.entity_id
_entity_poly.type
_entity_poly.pdbx_seq_one_letter_code
_entity_poly.pdbx_strand_id
1 'polypeptide(L)'
;MPDPLPLNPPLPLNPPPPTEPPPPPDPPRRDRRALLGAAGLATAATVTAAGARPARAAPDPLTAWTLDTMTGLAVFVLPGPDAHSRAQGTPRPDPGGVEAGLPRFLVDALNRYLPVPVVTAYRRAALTALPAPPGAPASLAKDAVPLAPLVALLLNIQALRVDPRTVAGPLPTPFSRLSYAGKAAVFRLLEGPDPALVEALDAHLPEPLKRTASGLLRFLGGALLELAALGGLSEWGVFDPTTRRLTGRPVGWRLSGYVPAAEGRPEFRGYYQGRREVTG
;
A
#
# COMPACT_ATOMS: atom_id res chain seq x y z
N MET A 1 -6.75 82.87 -36.56
CA MET A 1 -7.16 82.49 -35.18
C MET A 1 -8.34 81.55 -35.33
N PRO A 2 -8.18 80.25 -35.07
CA PRO A 2 -9.24 79.27 -35.28
C PRO A 2 -10.25 79.28 -34.12
N ASP A 3 -11.53 79.20 -34.49
CA ASP A 3 -12.70 79.11 -33.62
C ASP A 3 -12.66 77.87 -32.69
N PRO A 4 -13.22 77.95 -31.47
CA PRO A 4 -13.34 76.80 -30.59
C PRO A 4 -14.40 75.81 -31.12
N LEU A 5 -13.99 74.56 -31.29
CA LEU A 5 -14.88 73.46 -31.65
C LEU A 5 -15.92 73.21 -30.53
N PRO A 6 -17.21 72.98 -30.89
CA PRO A 6 -18.26 72.72 -29.92
C PRO A 6 -18.11 71.35 -29.24
N LEU A 7 -18.45 71.32 -27.95
CA LEU A 7 -18.45 70.16 -27.06
C LEU A 7 -19.38 69.04 -27.59
N ASN A 8 -18.88 67.80 -27.59
CA ASN A 8 -19.67 66.61 -27.90
C ASN A 8 -20.83 66.42 -26.90
N PRO A 9 -22.03 66.02 -27.35
CA PRO A 9 -23.14 65.69 -26.47
C PRO A 9 -22.84 64.42 -25.64
N PRO A 10 -23.44 64.27 -24.45
CA PRO A 10 -23.20 63.12 -23.57
C PRO A 10 -23.72 61.81 -24.18
N LEU A 11 -22.95 60.73 -23.99
CA LEU A 11 -23.29 59.38 -24.40
C LEU A 11 -24.58 58.89 -23.71
N PRO A 12 -25.45 58.13 -24.41
CA PRO A 12 -26.66 57.57 -23.81
C PRO A 12 -26.32 56.52 -22.74
N LEU A 13 -27.10 56.54 -21.66
CA LEU A 13 -27.02 55.61 -20.52
C LEU A 13 -27.26 54.16 -20.99
N ASN A 14 -26.43 53.23 -20.50
CA ASN A 14 -26.54 51.80 -20.78
C ASN A 14 -27.94 51.25 -20.45
N PRO A 15 -28.53 50.38 -21.30
CA PRO A 15 -29.78 49.71 -20.97
C PRO A 15 -29.61 48.76 -19.77
N PRO A 16 -30.66 48.54 -18.96
CA PRO A 16 -30.60 47.63 -17.83
C PRO A 16 -30.37 46.18 -18.27
N PRO A 17 -29.72 45.35 -17.43
CA PRO A 17 -29.43 43.96 -17.77
C PRO A 17 -30.72 43.13 -17.91
N PRO A 18 -30.70 42.08 -18.77
CA PRO A 18 -31.84 41.20 -18.96
C PRO A 18 -32.18 40.44 -17.66
N THR A 19 -33.47 40.28 -17.40
CA THR A 19 -34.01 39.50 -16.28
C THR A 19 -33.67 38.01 -16.42
N GLU A 20 -33.01 37.46 -15.41
CA GLU A 20 -32.61 36.06 -15.34
C GLU A 20 -33.84 35.13 -15.24
N PRO A 21 -33.93 34.04 -16.03
CA PRO A 21 -35.03 33.09 -15.93
C PRO A 21 -34.98 32.30 -14.61
N PRO A 22 -36.14 31.88 -14.07
CA PRO A 22 -36.20 31.18 -12.79
C PRO A 22 -35.47 29.83 -12.83
N PRO A 23 -34.86 29.40 -11.71
CA PRO A 23 -34.10 28.16 -11.66
C PRO A 23 -35.01 26.93 -11.83
N PRO A 24 -34.48 25.83 -12.41
CA PRO A 24 -35.21 24.59 -12.56
C PRO A 24 -35.54 23.95 -11.20
N PRO A 25 -36.63 23.16 -11.10
CA PRO A 25 -37.02 22.51 -9.86
C PRO A 25 -36.00 21.44 -9.40
N ASP A 26 -35.79 21.38 -8.09
CA ASP A 26 -34.89 20.42 -7.45
C ASP A 26 -35.27 18.96 -7.76
N PRO A 27 -34.30 18.06 -8.04
CA PRO A 27 -34.58 16.64 -8.19
C PRO A 27 -35.03 16.02 -6.84
N PRO A 28 -35.88 14.98 -6.87
CA PRO A 28 -36.40 14.36 -5.66
C PRO A 28 -35.26 13.81 -4.79
N ARG A 29 -35.21 14.27 -3.54
CA ARG A 29 -34.22 13.84 -2.54
C ARG A 29 -34.40 12.36 -2.23
N ARG A 30 -33.52 11.51 -2.77
CA ARG A 30 -33.44 10.09 -2.42
C ARG A 30 -32.92 9.95 -0.98
N ASP A 31 -33.80 9.50 -0.10
CA ASP A 31 -33.56 9.41 1.34
C ASP A 31 -32.57 8.26 1.64
N ARG A 32 -31.31 8.59 1.90
CA ARG A 32 -30.21 7.64 2.16
C ARG A 32 -30.47 6.74 3.39
N ARG A 33 -31.44 7.09 4.23
CA ARG A 33 -31.83 6.33 5.42
C ARG A 33 -32.72 5.12 5.11
N ALA A 34 -33.44 5.12 3.99
CA ALA A 34 -34.24 3.97 3.57
C ALA A 34 -33.38 2.80 3.07
N LEU A 35 -32.19 3.08 2.51
CA LEU A 35 -31.28 2.04 2.00
C LEU A 35 -30.51 1.30 3.10
N LEU A 36 -30.38 1.90 4.30
CA LEU A 36 -29.70 1.30 5.45
C LEU A 36 -30.63 0.46 6.35
N GLY A 37 -31.95 0.52 6.13
CA GLY A 37 -32.94 -0.29 6.87
C GLY A 37 -33.12 -1.71 6.33
N ALA A 38 -32.68 -2.01 5.11
CA ALA A 38 -32.95 -3.29 4.44
C ALA A 38 -31.81 -4.33 4.52
N ALA A 39 -30.70 -4.01 5.20
CA ALA A 39 -29.55 -4.93 5.39
C ALA A 39 -29.42 -5.46 6.84
N GLY A 40 -30.38 -5.17 7.72
CA GLY A 40 -30.27 -5.35 9.18
C GLY A 40 -30.93 -6.60 9.78
N LEU A 41 -31.44 -7.54 9.00
CA LEU A 41 -32.23 -8.67 9.52
C LEU A 41 -31.82 -10.02 8.91
N ALA A 42 -30.59 -10.44 9.17
CA ALA A 42 -30.21 -11.87 9.14
C ALA A 42 -28.83 -12.07 9.76
N THR A 43 -28.77 -12.26 11.09
CA THR A 43 -27.90 -13.21 11.81
C THR A 43 -27.93 -12.86 13.31
N ALA A 44 -29.03 -13.25 13.97
CA ALA A 44 -29.05 -13.42 15.41
C ALA A 44 -29.11 -14.92 15.68
N ALA A 45 -27.97 -15.55 15.94
CA ALA A 45 -27.91 -16.85 16.59
C ALA A 45 -26.52 -17.10 17.20
N THR A 46 -26.53 -17.42 18.50
CA THR A 46 -25.49 -18.08 19.31
C THR A 46 -24.23 -17.30 19.71
N VAL A 47 -24.37 -16.59 20.84
CA VAL A 47 -23.27 -16.35 21.80
C VAL A 47 -23.17 -17.58 22.70
N THR A 48 -22.13 -18.39 22.54
CA THR A 48 -21.51 -19.20 23.62
C THR A 48 -20.12 -19.68 23.16
N ALA A 49 -19.07 -19.01 23.63
CA ALA A 49 -17.76 -19.58 23.97
C ALA A 49 -16.78 -18.42 24.23
N ALA A 50 -16.70 -17.99 25.49
CA ALA A 50 -15.57 -17.24 25.98
C ALA A 50 -14.34 -18.17 26.06
N GLY A 51 -13.19 -17.73 25.54
CA GLY A 51 -11.89 -18.12 26.07
C GLY A 51 -10.98 -19.07 25.29
N ALA A 52 -11.39 -19.64 24.15
CA ALA A 52 -10.48 -20.43 23.31
C ALA A 52 -10.04 -19.63 22.08
N ARG A 53 -8.77 -19.18 22.04
CA ARG A 53 -8.16 -18.76 20.76
C ARG A 53 -8.23 -19.99 19.84
N PRO A 54 -8.92 -19.92 18.68
CA PRO A 54 -8.90 -21.04 17.76
C PRO A 54 -7.44 -21.32 17.41
N ALA A 55 -7.03 -22.59 17.52
CA ALA A 55 -5.73 -23.02 17.02
C ALA A 55 -5.65 -22.53 15.56
N ARG A 56 -4.72 -21.62 15.28
CA ARG A 56 -4.58 -21.03 13.95
C ARG A 56 -4.23 -22.19 13.03
N ALA A 57 -5.13 -22.53 12.10
CA ALA A 57 -4.82 -23.50 11.07
C ALA A 57 -3.48 -23.12 10.43
N ALA A 58 -2.63 -24.11 10.17
CA ALA A 58 -1.37 -23.86 9.47
C ALA A 58 -1.68 -23.09 8.18
N PRO A 59 -0.94 -22.00 7.88
CA PRO A 59 -1.15 -21.26 6.65
C PRO A 59 -1.01 -22.20 5.46
N ASP A 60 -1.86 -22.03 4.45
CA ASP A 60 -1.70 -22.78 3.21
C ASP A 60 -0.33 -22.48 2.56
N PRO A 61 0.19 -23.37 1.68
CA PRO A 61 1.52 -23.19 1.12
C PRO A 61 1.75 -21.85 0.40
N LEU A 62 0.74 -21.29 -0.27
CA LEU A 62 0.85 -19.98 -0.93
C LEU A 62 0.99 -18.86 0.09
N THR A 63 0.18 -18.91 1.14
CA THR A 63 0.26 -17.94 2.24
C THR A 63 1.60 -18.01 2.96
N ALA A 64 2.08 -19.21 3.28
CA ALA A 64 3.38 -19.40 3.93
C ALA A 64 4.55 -18.87 3.07
N TRP A 65 4.56 -19.21 1.78
CA TRP A 65 5.59 -18.78 0.84
C TRP A 65 5.58 -17.26 0.59
N THR A 66 4.38 -16.68 0.48
CA THR A 66 4.20 -15.23 0.34
C THR A 66 4.66 -14.51 1.61
N LEU A 67 4.25 -14.98 2.79
CA LEU A 67 4.66 -14.39 4.07
C LEU A 67 6.16 -14.47 4.28
N ASP A 68 6.82 -15.56 3.89
CA ASP A 68 8.27 -15.64 3.99
C ASP A 68 8.95 -14.58 3.13
N THR A 69 8.53 -14.44 1.88
CA THR A 69 9.08 -13.41 0.97
C THR A 69 8.85 -11.99 1.51
N MET A 70 7.64 -11.72 2.02
CA MET A 70 7.32 -10.44 2.67
C MET A 70 8.09 -10.24 3.96
N THR A 71 8.50 -11.31 4.65
CA THR A 71 9.42 -11.24 5.79
C THR A 71 10.80 -10.82 5.34
N GLY A 72 11.31 -11.39 4.24
CA GLY A 72 12.54 -10.95 3.59
C GLY A 72 12.54 -9.45 3.25
N LEU A 73 11.41 -8.92 2.77
CA LEU A 73 11.23 -7.49 2.48
C LEU A 73 11.11 -6.65 3.75
N ALA A 74 10.35 -7.12 4.73
CA ALA A 74 10.16 -6.43 6.00
C ALA A 74 11.50 -6.18 6.70
N VAL A 75 12.36 -7.20 6.77
CA VAL A 75 13.67 -7.05 7.41
C VAL A 75 14.66 -6.26 6.58
N PHE A 76 14.48 -6.18 5.25
CA PHE A 76 15.31 -5.33 4.40
C PHE A 76 15.15 -3.86 4.76
N VAL A 77 13.92 -3.43 5.03
CA VAL A 77 13.60 -2.04 5.40
C VAL A 77 13.80 -1.80 6.88
N LEU A 78 13.37 -2.73 7.73
CA LEU A 78 13.43 -2.59 9.18
C LEU A 78 14.01 -3.86 9.83
N PRO A 79 15.35 -4.00 9.87
CA PRO A 79 15.98 -5.17 10.49
C PRO A 79 15.71 -5.24 12.00
N GLY A 80 15.64 -6.46 12.52
CA GLY A 80 15.39 -6.75 13.94
C GLY A 80 16.23 -7.91 14.47
N PRO A 81 15.81 -8.53 15.59
CA PRO A 81 16.51 -9.65 16.23
C PRO A 81 16.12 -11.00 15.61
N ASP A 82 15.38 -11.03 14.51
CA ASP A 82 14.82 -12.22 13.91
C ASP A 82 15.83 -13.01 13.04
N ALA A 83 15.43 -14.21 12.62
CA ALA A 83 16.28 -15.10 11.82
C ALA A 83 16.53 -14.58 10.39
N HIS A 84 15.59 -13.86 9.78
CA HIS A 84 15.74 -13.29 8.44
C HIS A 84 16.72 -12.11 8.46
N SER A 85 16.70 -11.30 9.53
CA SER A 85 17.65 -10.23 9.77
C SER A 85 19.08 -10.76 9.97
N ARG A 86 19.23 -11.89 10.68
CA ARG A 86 20.52 -12.62 10.76
C ARG A 86 20.96 -13.16 9.41
N ALA A 87 20.06 -13.81 8.66
CA ALA A 87 20.38 -14.40 7.37
C ALA A 87 20.84 -13.37 6.33
N GLN A 88 20.25 -12.16 6.32
CA GLN A 88 20.67 -11.09 5.41
C GLN A 88 21.94 -10.33 5.86
N GLY A 89 22.41 -10.57 7.09
CA GLY A 89 23.63 -9.96 7.65
C GLY A 89 23.44 -8.62 8.36
N THR A 90 22.24 -8.24 8.79
CA THR A 90 21.97 -6.97 9.48
C THR A 90 21.13 -7.11 10.76
N PRO A 91 21.44 -8.05 11.67
CA PRO A 91 20.67 -8.22 12.90
C PRO A 91 20.77 -6.97 13.79
N ARG A 92 19.68 -6.66 14.50
CA ARG A 92 19.62 -5.58 15.50
C ARG A 92 19.04 -6.10 16.82
N PRO A 93 19.44 -5.54 17.98
CA PRO A 93 18.85 -5.90 19.26
C PRO A 93 17.44 -5.31 19.44
N ASP A 94 17.18 -4.17 18.80
CA ASP A 94 15.89 -3.48 18.82
C ASP A 94 14.83 -4.21 17.98
N PRO A 95 13.53 -4.09 18.32
CA PRO A 95 12.46 -4.70 17.54
C PRO A 95 12.43 -4.13 16.11
N GLY A 96 12.26 -5.02 15.13
CA GLY A 96 12.23 -4.70 13.71
C GLY A 96 10.87 -4.92 13.06
N GLY A 97 10.89 -5.11 11.74
CA GLY A 97 9.69 -5.29 10.92
C GLY A 97 8.90 -6.54 11.28
N VAL A 98 9.56 -7.62 11.69
CA VAL A 98 8.89 -8.86 12.12
C VAL A 98 8.08 -8.61 13.39
N GLU A 99 8.67 -7.96 14.39
CA GLU A 99 8.01 -7.58 15.63
C GLU A 99 6.91 -6.53 15.41
N ALA A 100 7.03 -5.71 14.37
CA ALA A 100 6.00 -4.76 13.95
C ALA A 100 4.80 -5.41 13.25
N GLY A 101 4.85 -6.71 12.94
CA GLY A 101 3.81 -7.40 12.16
C GLY A 101 3.82 -7.03 10.68
N LEU A 102 4.91 -6.42 10.19
CA LEU A 102 5.02 -5.89 8.84
C LEU A 102 4.79 -6.92 7.72
N PRO A 103 5.21 -8.19 7.82
CA PRO A 103 4.95 -9.16 6.75
C PRO A 103 3.45 -9.36 6.48
N ARG A 104 2.62 -9.33 7.53
CA ARG A 104 1.16 -9.42 7.39
C ARG A 104 0.57 -8.14 6.85
N PHE A 105 1.06 -6.99 7.30
CA PHE A 105 0.67 -5.69 6.75
C PHE A 105 0.92 -5.64 5.24
N LEU A 106 2.08 -6.06 4.76
CA LEU A 106 2.42 -6.02 3.33
C LEU A 106 1.48 -6.89 2.51
N VAL A 107 1.21 -8.12 2.96
CA VAL A 107 0.23 -9.01 2.30
C VAL A 107 -1.13 -8.33 2.24
N ASP A 108 -1.54 -7.74 3.35
CA ASP A 108 -2.84 -7.09 3.48
C ASP A 108 -2.98 -5.85 2.58
N ALA A 109 -1.96 -4.99 2.60
CA ALA A 109 -1.89 -3.76 1.84
C ALA A 109 -1.96 -4.04 0.34
N LEU A 110 -1.12 -4.96 -0.13
CA LEU A 110 -1.06 -5.34 -1.55
C LEU A 110 -2.37 -5.98 -2.03
N ASN A 111 -3.00 -6.81 -1.21
CA ASN A 111 -4.22 -7.50 -1.61
C ASN A 111 -5.46 -6.59 -1.62
N ARG A 112 -5.51 -5.56 -0.77
CA ARG A 112 -6.71 -4.72 -0.61
C ARG A 112 -6.68 -3.38 -1.34
N TYR A 113 -5.51 -2.76 -1.52
CA TYR A 113 -5.43 -1.33 -1.86
C TYR A 113 -4.90 -1.02 -3.26
N LEU A 114 -4.62 -2.01 -4.11
CA LEU A 114 -4.17 -1.78 -5.49
C LEU A 114 -5.29 -1.99 -6.52
N PRO A 115 -5.43 -1.11 -7.52
CA PRO A 115 -6.60 -1.07 -8.41
C PRO A 115 -6.72 -2.33 -9.28
N VAL A 116 -7.87 -3.01 -9.16
CA VAL A 116 -8.17 -4.33 -9.74
C VAL A 116 -8.01 -4.44 -11.28
N PRO A 117 -8.44 -3.47 -12.12
CA PRO A 117 -8.43 -3.69 -13.57
C PRO A 117 -7.01 -3.70 -14.16
N VAL A 118 -6.12 -2.83 -13.69
CA VAL A 118 -4.70 -2.80 -14.12
C VAL A 118 -3.98 -4.06 -13.60
N VAL A 119 -4.17 -4.39 -12.32
CA VAL A 119 -3.54 -5.54 -11.69
C VAL A 119 -3.88 -6.87 -12.39
N THR A 120 -5.07 -6.99 -12.96
CA THR A 120 -5.51 -8.23 -13.62
C THR A 120 -4.73 -8.54 -14.90
N ALA A 121 -4.49 -7.53 -15.75
CA ALA A 121 -3.71 -7.71 -16.98
C ALA A 121 -2.25 -8.03 -16.68
N TYR A 122 -1.66 -7.29 -15.73
CA TYR A 122 -0.30 -7.53 -15.26
C TYR A 122 -0.11 -8.88 -14.59
N ARG A 123 -1.11 -9.34 -13.81
CA ARG A 123 -1.13 -10.69 -13.25
C ARG A 123 -1.04 -11.75 -14.35
N ARG A 124 -1.89 -11.66 -15.37
CA ARG A 124 -1.91 -12.64 -16.46
C ARG A 124 -0.58 -12.65 -17.21
N ALA A 125 -0.05 -11.46 -17.52
CA ALA A 125 1.26 -11.33 -18.14
C ALA A 125 2.36 -11.98 -17.29
N ALA A 126 2.42 -11.66 -15.99
CA ALA A 126 3.41 -12.21 -15.08
C ALA A 126 3.33 -13.75 -14.96
N LEU A 127 2.13 -14.31 -14.77
CA LEU A 127 1.96 -15.76 -14.64
C LEU A 127 2.27 -16.53 -15.94
N THR A 128 2.17 -15.87 -17.09
CA THR A 128 2.47 -16.48 -18.39
C THR A 128 3.95 -16.35 -18.75
N ALA A 129 4.52 -15.16 -18.50
CA ALA A 129 5.87 -14.80 -18.94
C ALA A 129 6.97 -15.30 -18.01
N LEU A 130 6.66 -15.45 -16.72
CA LEU A 130 7.67 -15.64 -15.69
C LEU A 130 7.76 -17.09 -15.22
N PRO A 131 8.95 -17.70 -15.23
CA PRO A 131 9.11 -19.07 -14.74
C PRO A 131 8.92 -19.10 -13.23
N ALA A 132 8.16 -20.09 -12.74
CA ALA A 132 7.99 -20.29 -11.31
C ALA A 132 9.34 -20.66 -10.66
N PRO A 133 9.80 -19.94 -9.63
CA PRO A 133 11.04 -20.27 -8.94
C PRO A 133 10.88 -21.57 -8.15
N PRO A 134 11.97 -22.29 -7.86
CA PRO A 134 11.92 -23.50 -7.03
C PRO A 134 11.27 -23.24 -5.67
N GLY A 135 10.39 -24.15 -5.25
CA GLY A 135 9.59 -24.02 -4.03
C GLY A 135 8.36 -23.12 -4.16
N ALA A 136 8.09 -22.53 -5.33
CA ALA A 136 6.83 -21.85 -5.58
C ALA A 136 5.65 -22.85 -5.53
N PRO A 137 4.59 -22.55 -4.78
CA PRO A 137 3.46 -23.47 -4.65
C PRO A 137 2.60 -23.48 -5.92
N ALA A 138 2.11 -24.66 -6.32
CA ALA A 138 1.32 -24.85 -7.53
C ALA A 138 0.02 -24.01 -7.58
N SER A 139 -0.49 -23.60 -6.41
CA SER A 139 -1.63 -22.69 -6.29
C SER A 139 -1.39 -21.29 -6.87
N LEU A 140 -0.13 -20.91 -7.15
CA LEU A 140 0.22 -19.67 -7.84
C LEU A 140 -0.28 -19.63 -9.30
N ALA A 141 -0.50 -20.79 -9.92
CA ALA A 141 -1.01 -20.88 -11.29
C ALA A 141 -2.55 -20.74 -11.39
N LYS A 142 -3.25 -20.50 -10.27
CA LYS A 142 -4.71 -20.36 -10.27
C LYS A 142 -5.13 -18.96 -10.74
N ASP A 143 -6.24 -18.86 -11.45
CA ASP A 143 -6.71 -17.61 -12.08
C ASP A 143 -7.04 -16.47 -11.09
N ALA A 144 -7.27 -16.79 -9.81
CA ALA A 144 -7.70 -15.84 -8.78
C ALA A 144 -6.63 -15.55 -7.71
N VAL A 145 -5.34 -15.55 -8.10
CA VAL A 145 -4.27 -15.24 -7.16
C VAL A 145 -4.28 -13.74 -6.77
N PRO A 146 -4.24 -13.41 -5.46
CA PRO A 146 -4.11 -12.04 -4.98
C PRO A 146 -2.78 -11.38 -5.42
N LEU A 147 -2.62 -10.08 -5.20
CA LEU A 147 -1.42 -9.38 -5.66
C LEU A 147 -0.16 -9.70 -4.84
N ALA A 148 -0.27 -9.93 -3.53
CA ALA A 148 0.91 -10.19 -2.70
C ALA A 148 1.72 -11.41 -3.17
N PRO A 149 1.12 -12.57 -3.52
CA PRO A 149 1.87 -13.68 -4.11
C PRO A 149 2.54 -13.38 -5.45
N LEU A 150 1.98 -12.47 -6.27
CA LEU A 150 2.59 -12.06 -7.54
C LEU A 150 3.82 -11.18 -7.32
N VAL A 151 3.75 -10.27 -6.33
CA VAL A 151 4.91 -9.50 -5.90
C VAL A 151 5.98 -10.45 -5.34
N ALA A 152 5.59 -11.45 -4.55
CA ALA A 152 6.52 -12.45 -4.06
C ALA A 152 7.15 -13.26 -5.22
N LEU A 153 6.40 -13.62 -6.26
CA LEU A 153 6.93 -14.24 -7.49
C LEU A 153 8.01 -13.37 -8.13
N LEU A 154 7.68 -12.10 -8.36
CA LEU A 154 8.61 -11.16 -8.97
C LEU A 154 9.91 -11.03 -8.17
N LEU A 155 9.81 -10.81 -6.85
CA LEU A 155 10.98 -10.66 -5.98
C LEU A 155 11.86 -11.92 -5.97
N ASN A 156 11.26 -13.12 -5.95
CA ASN A 156 12.01 -14.37 -5.95
C ASN A 156 12.69 -14.68 -7.28
N ILE A 157 12.06 -14.31 -8.41
CA ILE A 157 12.70 -14.43 -9.73
C ILE A 157 13.89 -13.49 -9.84
N GLN A 158 13.74 -12.24 -9.41
CA GLN A 158 14.84 -11.29 -9.41
C GLN A 158 15.96 -11.72 -8.45
N ALA A 159 15.61 -12.34 -7.31
CA ALA A 159 16.61 -12.89 -6.41
C ALA A 159 17.48 -13.97 -7.07
N LEU A 160 16.88 -14.88 -7.83
CA LEU A 160 17.63 -15.91 -8.57
C LEU A 160 18.51 -15.33 -9.69
N ARG A 161 18.15 -14.16 -10.24
CA ARG A 161 18.98 -13.44 -11.22
C ARG A 161 20.16 -12.72 -10.56
N VAL A 162 19.94 -12.16 -9.37
CA VAL A 162 20.99 -11.50 -8.59
C VAL A 162 21.99 -12.52 -8.03
N ASP A 163 21.49 -13.61 -7.47
CA ASP A 163 22.32 -14.72 -6.96
C ASP A 163 21.59 -16.07 -7.14
N PRO A 164 21.97 -16.86 -8.16
CA PRO A 164 21.38 -18.18 -8.40
C PRO A 164 21.52 -19.16 -7.24
N ARG A 165 22.50 -18.96 -6.34
CA ARG A 165 22.72 -19.85 -5.18
C ARG A 165 21.58 -19.78 -4.18
N THR A 166 20.77 -18.71 -4.22
CA THR A 166 19.57 -18.57 -3.40
C THR A 166 18.47 -19.58 -3.75
N VAL A 167 18.65 -20.43 -4.77
CA VAL A 167 17.75 -21.55 -5.09
C VAL A 167 17.56 -22.53 -3.93
N ALA A 168 18.58 -22.70 -3.10
CA ALA A 168 18.55 -23.53 -1.90
C ALA A 168 19.10 -22.75 -0.70
N GLY A 169 18.60 -23.04 0.50
CA GLY A 169 19.06 -22.36 1.71
C GLY A 169 18.10 -22.52 2.88
N PRO A 170 18.46 -21.94 4.04
CA PRO A 170 17.76 -22.18 5.31
C PRO A 170 16.39 -21.51 5.41
N LEU A 171 16.16 -20.43 4.64
CA LEU A 171 14.86 -19.77 4.57
C LEU A 171 14.04 -20.32 3.40
N PRO A 172 12.70 -20.32 3.44
CA PRO A 172 11.86 -20.87 2.39
C PRO A 172 12.07 -20.30 0.98
N THR A 173 12.20 -18.97 0.83
CA THR A 173 12.21 -18.34 -0.50
C THR A 173 13.56 -17.73 -0.91
N PRO A 174 13.89 -17.72 -2.22
CA PRO A 174 15.13 -17.12 -2.73
C PRO A 174 15.40 -15.68 -2.26
N PHE A 175 14.38 -14.81 -2.30
CA PHE A 175 14.53 -13.42 -1.89
C PHE A 175 14.87 -13.27 -0.41
N SER A 176 14.27 -14.09 0.44
CA SER A 176 14.55 -14.11 1.88
C SER A 176 16.00 -14.49 2.19
N ARG A 177 16.61 -15.34 1.34
CA ARG A 177 18.00 -15.83 1.49
C ARG A 177 19.07 -14.83 1.06
N LEU A 178 18.70 -13.75 0.37
CA LEU A 178 19.66 -12.73 -0.06
C LEU A 178 20.25 -11.97 1.12
N SER A 179 21.52 -11.57 0.98
CA SER A 179 22.13 -10.54 1.81
C SER A 179 21.44 -9.19 1.61
N TYR A 180 21.66 -8.25 2.52
CA TYR A 180 21.18 -6.88 2.37
C TYR A 180 21.57 -6.26 1.01
N ALA A 181 22.83 -6.43 0.60
CA ALA A 181 23.32 -5.96 -0.69
C ALA A 181 22.63 -6.66 -1.89
N GLY A 182 22.32 -7.95 -1.77
CA GLY A 182 21.56 -8.69 -2.76
C GLY A 182 20.13 -8.16 -2.92
N LYS A 183 19.44 -7.89 -1.80
CA LYS A 183 18.10 -7.28 -1.84
C LYS A 183 18.14 -5.87 -2.45
N ALA A 184 19.14 -5.07 -2.10
CA ALA A 184 19.35 -3.76 -2.75
C ALA A 184 19.62 -3.90 -4.26
N ALA A 185 20.31 -4.95 -4.70
CA ALA A 185 20.50 -5.23 -6.13
C ALA A 185 19.17 -5.59 -6.83
N VAL A 186 18.29 -6.37 -6.19
CA VAL A 186 16.93 -6.63 -6.69
C VAL A 186 16.17 -5.32 -6.88
N PHE A 187 16.18 -4.41 -5.90
CA PHE A 187 15.49 -3.13 -6.01
C PHE A 187 16.09 -2.22 -7.10
N ARG A 188 17.43 -2.24 -7.29
CA ARG A 188 18.06 -1.55 -8.43
C ARG A 188 17.58 -2.08 -9.79
N LEU A 189 17.32 -3.38 -9.91
CA LEU A 189 16.76 -3.98 -11.12
C LEU A 189 15.28 -3.63 -11.33
N LEU A 190 14.51 -3.42 -10.26
CA LEU A 190 13.11 -3.01 -10.34
C LEU A 190 12.97 -1.51 -10.66
N GLU A 191 13.84 -0.67 -10.09
CA GLU A 191 13.86 0.78 -10.30
C GLU A 191 14.49 1.18 -11.64
N GLY A 192 15.50 0.42 -12.08
CA GLY A 192 16.05 0.49 -13.43
C GLY A 192 15.19 -0.28 -14.43
N PRO A 193 15.35 -0.04 -15.75
CA PRO A 193 14.75 -0.89 -16.75
C PRO A 193 15.52 -2.22 -16.79
N ASP A 194 14.98 -3.28 -16.20
CA ASP A 194 15.41 -4.65 -16.48
C ASP A 194 14.86 -5.06 -17.86
N PRO A 195 15.69 -5.06 -18.94
CA PRO A 195 15.18 -5.16 -20.29
C PRO A 195 14.49 -6.51 -20.54
N ALA A 196 15.04 -7.59 -19.98
CA ALA A 196 14.49 -8.93 -20.15
C ALA A 196 13.13 -9.09 -19.45
N LEU A 197 12.97 -8.53 -18.25
CA LEU A 197 11.68 -8.57 -17.55
C LEU A 197 10.65 -7.67 -18.23
N VAL A 198 11.05 -6.48 -18.66
CA VAL A 198 10.16 -5.56 -19.39
C VAL A 198 9.67 -6.20 -20.69
N GLU A 199 10.58 -6.76 -21.47
CA GLU A 199 10.24 -7.46 -22.73
C GLU A 199 9.31 -8.64 -22.48
N ALA A 200 9.60 -9.47 -21.48
CA ALA A 200 8.77 -10.62 -21.13
C ALA A 200 7.35 -10.19 -20.72
N LEU A 201 7.20 -9.12 -19.92
CA LEU A 201 5.88 -8.64 -19.53
C LEU A 201 5.14 -7.98 -20.71
N ASP A 202 5.80 -7.10 -21.46
CA ASP A 202 5.21 -6.36 -22.58
C ASP A 202 4.72 -7.30 -23.71
N ALA A 203 5.39 -8.43 -23.92
CA ALA A 203 4.96 -9.45 -24.88
C ALA A 203 3.57 -10.02 -24.58
N HIS A 204 3.17 -10.04 -23.30
CA HIS A 204 1.91 -10.62 -22.84
C HIS A 204 0.88 -9.58 -22.37
N LEU A 205 1.22 -8.29 -22.40
CA LEU A 205 0.30 -7.20 -22.05
C LEU A 205 -0.61 -6.83 -23.25
N PRO A 206 -1.92 -6.64 -23.03
CA PRO A 206 -2.81 -6.11 -24.04
C PRO A 206 -2.60 -4.60 -24.23
N GLU A 207 -2.98 -4.06 -25.39
CA GLU A 207 -3.10 -2.61 -25.55
C GLU A 207 -4.22 -2.06 -24.64
N PRO A 208 -4.09 -0.86 -24.04
CA PRO A 208 -3.01 0.13 -24.19
C PRO A 208 -1.84 -0.04 -23.19
N LEU A 209 -1.75 -1.20 -22.51
CA LEU A 209 -0.77 -1.41 -21.42
C LEU A 209 0.61 -1.82 -21.93
N LYS A 210 0.79 -2.08 -23.22
CA LYS A 210 2.12 -2.34 -23.76
C LYS A 210 3.05 -1.15 -23.52
N ARG A 211 4.33 -1.42 -23.28
CA ARG A 211 5.38 -0.43 -22.98
C ARG A 211 5.18 0.31 -21.66
N THR A 212 4.19 -0.09 -20.84
CA THR A 212 4.00 0.48 -19.50
C THR A 212 4.68 -0.36 -18.40
N ALA A 213 5.20 -1.55 -18.74
CA ALA A 213 5.85 -2.45 -17.78
C ALA A 213 7.03 -1.80 -17.04
N SER A 214 7.90 -1.07 -17.74
CA SER A 214 9.04 -0.37 -17.12
C SER A 214 8.59 0.65 -16.06
N GLY A 215 7.59 1.48 -16.39
CA GLY A 215 7.03 2.46 -15.46
C GLY A 215 6.37 1.79 -14.25
N LEU A 216 5.64 0.69 -14.46
CA LEU A 216 5.03 -0.06 -13.38
C LEU A 216 6.07 -0.67 -12.45
N LEU A 217 7.13 -1.29 -12.98
CA LEU A 217 8.17 -1.92 -12.16
C LEU A 217 8.89 -0.89 -11.28
N ARG A 218 9.19 0.29 -11.83
CA ARG A 218 9.78 1.39 -11.08
C ARG A 218 8.83 1.90 -9.98
N PHE A 219 7.55 2.07 -10.30
CA PHE A 219 6.53 2.43 -9.32
C PHE A 219 6.43 1.37 -8.21
N LEU A 220 6.40 0.09 -8.58
CA LEU A 220 6.30 -1.01 -7.63
C LEU A 220 7.51 -1.08 -6.71
N GLY A 221 8.73 -0.91 -7.24
CA GLY A 221 9.96 -0.87 -6.42
C GLY A 221 9.88 0.18 -5.32
N GLY A 222 9.55 1.43 -5.66
CA GLY A 222 9.37 2.50 -4.68
C GLY A 222 8.22 2.22 -3.71
N ALA A 223 7.04 1.84 -4.22
CA ALA A 223 5.85 1.60 -3.42
C ALA A 223 6.05 0.48 -2.38
N LEU A 224 6.82 -0.56 -2.69
CA LEU A 224 7.10 -1.64 -1.75
C LEU A 224 7.95 -1.16 -0.56
N LEU A 225 8.93 -0.29 -0.79
CA LEU A 225 9.75 0.29 0.27
C LEU A 225 8.95 1.28 1.12
N GLU A 226 8.12 2.10 0.48
CA GLU A 226 7.21 3.04 1.16
C GLU A 226 6.18 2.31 2.02
N LEU A 227 5.52 1.29 1.48
CA LEU A 227 4.59 0.45 2.24
C LEU A 227 5.28 -0.26 3.40
N ALA A 228 6.50 -0.75 3.19
CA ALA A 228 7.28 -1.38 4.25
C ALA A 228 7.62 -0.40 5.38
N ALA A 229 8.05 0.82 5.05
CA ALA A 229 8.30 1.86 6.04
C ALA A 229 7.02 2.27 6.77
N LEU A 230 5.93 2.51 6.03
CA LEU A 230 4.63 2.86 6.59
C LEU A 230 4.11 1.77 7.55
N GLY A 231 4.12 0.52 7.12
CA GLY A 231 3.63 -0.59 7.92
C GLY A 231 4.49 -0.85 9.16
N GLY A 232 5.81 -0.76 9.03
CA GLY A 232 6.76 -1.05 10.12
C GLY A 232 6.79 0.04 11.20
N LEU A 233 6.52 1.28 10.82
CA LEU A 233 6.60 2.43 11.73
C LEU A 233 5.23 2.93 12.21
N SER A 234 4.12 2.41 11.67
CA SER A 234 2.76 2.75 12.09
C SER A 234 2.25 1.87 13.25
N GLU A 235 1.02 2.17 13.68
CA GLU A 235 0.28 1.47 14.71
C GLU A 235 -0.36 0.16 14.23
N TRP A 236 -0.30 -0.16 12.93
CA TRP A 236 -1.09 -1.24 12.33
C TRP A 236 -0.95 -2.58 13.06
N GLY A 237 0.28 -2.98 13.42
CA GLY A 237 0.54 -4.26 14.08
C GLY A 237 0.00 -4.37 15.50
N VAL A 238 -0.36 -3.25 16.13
CA VAL A 238 -0.89 -3.19 17.51
C VAL A 238 -2.28 -2.56 17.58
N PHE A 239 -2.84 -2.10 16.48
CA PHE A 239 -4.19 -1.53 16.43
C PHE A 239 -5.25 -2.62 16.41
N ASP A 240 -6.14 -2.60 17.39
CA ASP A 240 -7.33 -3.45 17.41
C ASP A 240 -8.49 -2.70 16.73
N PRO A 241 -8.97 -3.17 15.56
CA PRO A 241 -10.05 -2.51 14.83
C PRO A 241 -11.42 -2.61 15.51
N THR A 242 -11.63 -3.62 16.37
CA THR A 242 -12.89 -3.82 17.09
C THR A 242 -13.00 -2.83 18.25
N THR A 243 -11.96 -2.70 19.07
CA THR A 243 -11.95 -1.77 20.21
C THR A 243 -11.49 -0.36 19.83
N ARG A 244 -10.94 -0.18 18.61
CA ARG A 244 -10.30 1.05 18.11
C ARG A 244 -9.21 1.56 19.06
N ARG A 245 -8.45 0.64 19.65
CA ARG A 245 -7.41 0.94 20.64
C ARG A 245 -6.10 0.26 20.28
N LEU A 246 -5.00 0.82 20.79
CA LEU A 246 -3.70 0.18 20.71
C LEU A 246 -3.58 -0.88 21.81
N THR A 247 -3.17 -2.08 21.42
CA THR A 247 -2.94 -3.24 22.30
C THR A 247 -1.53 -3.24 22.91
N GLY A 248 -0.66 -2.36 22.44
CA GLY A 248 0.71 -2.21 22.91
C GLY A 248 1.37 -0.98 22.30
N ARG A 249 2.64 -0.74 22.66
CA ARG A 249 3.42 0.36 22.09
C ARG A 249 3.95 -0.02 20.70
N PRO A 250 3.63 0.75 19.63
CA PRO A 250 4.14 0.49 18.28
C PRO A 250 5.67 0.44 18.22
N VAL A 251 6.21 -0.33 17.26
CA VAL A 251 7.67 -0.40 17.01
C VAL A 251 8.22 0.97 16.63
N GLY A 252 7.58 1.67 15.68
CA GLY A 252 8.01 3.01 15.28
C GLY A 252 8.12 3.99 16.44
N TRP A 253 7.19 3.92 17.41
CA TRP A 253 7.24 4.76 18.60
C TRP A 253 8.40 4.44 19.54
N ARG A 254 8.79 3.16 19.64
CA ARG A 254 9.95 2.75 20.44
C ARG A 254 11.24 3.22 19.78
N LEU A 255 11.39 2.99 18.49
CA LEU A 255 12.60 3.33 17.73
C LEU A 255 12.84 4.85 17.64
N SER A 256 11.78 5.64 17.51
CA SER A 256 11.86 7.10 17.47
C SER A 256 11.94 7.76 18.86
N GLY A 257 11.74 7.00 19.93
CA GLY A 257 11.54 7.56 21.27
C GLY A 257 10.25 8.37 21.40
N TYR A 258 9.29 8.23 20.48
CA TYR A 258 8.03 8.95 20.52
C TYR A 258 7.26 8.61 21.80
N VAL A 259 7.02 9.64 22.61
CA VAL A 259 6.14 9.59 23.77
C VAL A 259 4.80 10.19 23.35
N PRO A 260 3.72 9.38 23.29
CA PRO A 260 2.40 9.88 22.93
C PRO A 260 1.92 10.89 23.98
N ALA A 261 1.50 12.06 23.52
CA ALA A 261 0.86 13.04 24.38
C ALA A 261 -0.64 12.76 24.41
N ALA A 262 -1.06 11.87 25.31
CA ALA A 262 -2.47 11.46 25.45
C ALA A 262 -3.42 12.65 25.68
N GLU A 263 -2.91 13.75 26.25
CA GLU A 263 -3.67 14.98 26.53
C GLU A 263 -3.28 16.16 25.61
N GLY A 264 -2.60 15.88 24.49
CA GLY A 264 -1.93 16.91 23.70
C GLY A 264 -0.69 17.46 24.42
N ARG A 265 0.21 18.11 23.68
CA ARG A 265 1.37 18.75 24.31
C ARG A 265 0.99 20.13 24.84
N PRO A 266 1.59 20.59 25.96
CA PRO A 266 1.30 21.92 26.52
C PRO A 266 1.36 23.04 25.49
N GLU A 267 2.33 22.99 24.56
CA GLU A 267 2.51 23.93 23.45
C GLU A 267 1.34 23.97 22.46
N PHE A 268 0.48 22.96 22.43
CA PHE A 268 -0.72 22.90 21.59
C PHE A 268 -2.03 23.09 22.40
N ARG A 269 -1.96 23.25 23.73
CA ARG A 269 -3.11 23.62 24.56
C ARG A 269 -3.45 25.08 24.28
N GLY A 270 -4.51 25.33 23.51
CA GLY A 270 -5.00 26.68 23.17
C GLY A 270 -5.10 26.98 21.66
N TYR A 271 -4.44 26.20 20.80
CA TYR A 271 -4.44 26.37 19.34
C TYR A 271 -5.63 25.73 18.61
N TYR A 272 -6.74 25.53 19.33
CA TYR A 272 -8.00 25.15 18.71
C TYR A 272 -9.11 26.12 19.14
N GLN A 273 -9.99 26.42 18.19
CA GLN A 273 -10.57 27.76 17.98
C GLN A 273 -11.63 28.13 19.02
N GLY A 274 -11.27 28.50 20.24
CA GLY A 274 -10.78 29.83 20.64
C GLY A 274 -9.51 30.41 20.01
N ARG A 275 -8.50 29.59 19.62
CA ARG A 275 -7.24 29.88 18.88
C ARG A 275 -6.65 31.32 19.15
N ARG A 276 -6.06 32.10 18.22
CA ARG A 276 -6.36 32.24 16.78
C ARG A 276 -5.18 32.21 15.83
N GLU A 277 -4.02 32.75 16.16
CA GLU A 277 -2.98 32.96 15.14
C GLU A 277 -1.60 33.28 15.71
N VAL A 278 -0.53 32.98 14.94
CA VAL A 278 0.76 33.69 15.00
C VAL A 278 0.92 34.39 13.66
N THR A 279 1.00 35.71 13.68
CA THR A 279 1.26 36.55 12.51
C THR A 279 2.69 36.30 12.05
N GLY A 280 2.83 35.92 10.79
CA GLY A 280 4.09 35.87 10.05
C GLY A 280 4.25 37.09 9.14
#